data_AF-A0A4R5MHN0-F1
#
_entry.id   AF-A0A4R5MHN0-F1
#
_cell.length_a   1.000
_cell.length_b   1.000
_cell.length_c   1.000
_cell.angle_alpha   90.00
_cell.angle_beta   90.00
_cell.angle_gamma   90.00
#
_symmetry.space_group_name_H-M   'P 1'
#
loop_
_entity.id
_entity.type
_entity.pdbx_description
1 polymer ?
#
loop_
_entity_poly.entity_id
_entity_poly.type
_entity_poly.pdbx_seq_one_letter_code
_entity_poly.pdbx_strand_id
1 'polypeptide(L)'
;MGMILIYGLIVLIVFSGIAIGLFIYSRKKKSKVGLTISIVMIVLVVLTLLTNTIDEFSISKKDILLDLKHIDIELKDDFKITNNNVTGMPERIQETEIQISKKDKDRIINEISNSPNFKSFANESELSNDTDTEQFGTSGKIFNFKYPEFYSRETYTKIDSFPTRLFLSIYDNSNTIKYQRIED
;
A
#
# COMPACT_ATOMS: atom_id res chain seq x y z
N MET A 1 6.95 -16.60 -6.95
CA MET A 1 5.72 -16.39 -6.16
C MET A 1 4.47 -17.05 -6.77
N GLY A 2 4.27 -17.06 -8.09
CA GLY A 2 3.03 -17.59 -8.72
C GLY A 2 2.63 -19.03 -8.34
N MET A 3 3.58 -19.97 -8.27
CA MET A 3 3.27 -21.36 -7.87
C MET A 3 2.79 -21.47 -6.41
N ILE A 4 3.37 -20.68 -5.50
CA ILE A 4 2.97 -20.65 -4.08
C ILE A 4 1.54 -20.14 -3.95
N LEU A 5 1.19 -19.09 -4.72
CA LEU A 5 -0.18 -18.58 -4.81
C LEU A 5 -1.16 -19.64 -5.28
N ILE A 6 -0.82 -20.38 -6.35
CA ILE A 6 -1.66 -21.46 -6.89
C ILE A 6 -1.88 -22.55 -5.84
N TYR A 7 -0.82 -22.99 -5.15
CA TYR A 7 -0.94 -23.97 -4.08
C TYR A 7 -1.79 -23.45 -2.91
N GLY A 8 -1.59 -22.20 -2.50
CA GLY A 8 -2.39 -21.54 -1.46
C GLY A 8 -3.88 -21.50 -1.82
N LEU A 9 -4.20 -21.14 -3.07
CA LEU A 9 -5.57 -21.09 -3.56
C LEU A 9 -6.23 -22.47 -3.59
N ILE A 10 -5.50 -23.51 -4.02
CA ILE A 10 -5.99 -24.90 -4.00
C ILE A 10 -6.29 -25.33 -2.57
N VAL A 11 -5.39 -25.06 -1.62
CA VAL A 11 -5.60 -25.36 -0.19
C VAL A 11 -6.83 -24.63 0.33
N LEU A 12 -7.01 -23.35 -0.01
CA LEU A 12 -8.16 -22.56 0.42
C LEU A 12 -9.48 -23.12 -0.14
N ILE A 13 -9.51 -23.58 -1.39
CA ILE A 13 -10.67 -24.22 -2.02
C ILE A 13 -11.02 -25.54 -1.32
N VAL A 14 -10.02 -26.41 -1.08
CA VAL A 14 -10.24 -27.69 -0.38
C VAL A 14 -10.76 -27.43 1.03
N PHE A 15 -10.14 -26.50 1.75
CA PHE A 15 -10.53 -26.12 3.11
C PHE A 15 -11.96 -25.56 3.15
N SER A 16 -12.33 -24.71 2.19
CA SER A 16 -13.68 -24.18 2.03
C SER A 16 -14.70 -25.28 1.74
N GLY A 17 -14.36 -26.23 0.87
CA GLY A 17 -15.21 -27.38 0.56
C GLY A 17 -15.49 -28.24 1.79
N ILE A 18 -14.47 -28.50 2.61
CA ILE A 18 -14.62 -29.22 3.89
C ILE A 18 -15.52 -28.43 4.84
N ALA A 19 -15.29 -27.12 5.00
CA ALA A 19 -16.07 -26.27 5.89
C ALA A 19 -17.57 -26.26 5.52
N ILE A 20 -17.88 -26.09 4.23
CA ILE A 20 -19.25 -26.10 3.70
C ILE A 20 -19.88 -27.49 3.84
N GLY A 21 -19.15 -28.55 3.50
CA GLY A 21 -19.62 -29.92 3.64
C GLY A 21 -19.99 -30.25 5.10
N LEU A 22 -19.13 -29.86 6.03
CA LEU A 22 -19.34 -30.04 7.47
C LEU A 22 -20.51 -29.20 7.98
N PHE A 23 -20.69 -27.99 7.48
CA PHE A 23 -21.85 -27.15 7.77
C PHE A 23 -23.17 -27.83 7.35
N ILE A 24 -23.25 -28.31 6.10
CA ILE A 24 -24.44 -28.99 5.57
C ILE A 24 -24.73 -30.27 6.37
N TYR A 25 -23.71 -31.09 6.61
CA TYR A 25 -23.84 -32.33 7.38
C TYR A 25 -24.32 -32.07 8.81
N SER A 26 -23.69 -31.10 9.49
CA SER A 26 -24.01 -30.75 10.88
C SER A 26 -25.42 -30.17 11.01
N ARG A 27 -25.87 -29.40 10.03
CA ARG A 27 -27.25 -28.90 9.96
C ARG A 27 -28.25 -30.04 9.82
N LYS A 28 -27.99 -31.03 8.95
CA LYS A 28 -28.84 -32.22 8.77
C LYS A 28 -28.91 -33.07 10.04
N LYS A 29 -27.78 -33.26 10.73
CA LYS A 29 -27.68 -34.07 11.95
C LYS A 29 -28.00 -33.29 13.24
N LYS A 30 -28.34 -32.00 13.15
CA LYS A 30 -28.57 -31.09 14.29
C LYS A 30 -27.40 -31.07 15.29
N SER A 31 -26.18 -31.30 14.82
CA SER A 31 -24.97 -31.27 15.65
C SER A 31 -24.58 -29.83 15.94
N LYS A 32 -24.67 -29.42 17.21
CA LYS A 32 -24.26 -28.08 17.65
C LYS A 32 -22.74 -27.89 17.49
N VAL A 33 -21.96 -28.89 17.87
CA VAL A 33 -20.49 -28.84 17.83
C VAL A 33 -19.98 -28.72 16.38
N GLY A 34 -20.51 -29.55 15.47
CA GLY A 34 -20.10 -29.48 14.06
C GLY A 34 -20.51 -28.16 13.40
N LEU A 35 -21.68 -27.62 13.77
CA LEU A 35 -22.11 -26.32 13.27
C LEU A 35 -21.19 -25.20 13.76
N THR A 36 -20.78 -25.20 15.03
CA THR A 36 -19.79 -24.23 15.54
C THR A 36 -18.46 -24.34 14.81
N ILE A 37 -17.91 -25.56 14.65
CA ILE A 37 -16.63 -25.77 13.98
C ILE A 37 -16.68 -25.27 12.53
N SER A 38 -17.72 -25.61 11.78
CA SER A 38 -17.87 -25.17 10.39
C SER A 38 -18.00 -23.64 10.26
N ILE A 39 -18.72 -22.98 11.17
CA ILE A 39 -18.80 -21.51 11.18
C ILE A 39 -17.42 -20.90 11.41
N VAL A 40 -16.66 -21.39 12.38
CA VAL A 40 -15.30 -20.90 12.65
C VAL A 40 -14.41 -21.06 11.42
N MET A 41 -14.47 -22.21 10.74
CA MET A 41 -13.72 -22.43 9.50
C MET A 41 -14.13 -21.47 8.39
N ILE A 42 -15.43 -21.25 8.18
CA ILE A 42 -15.94 -20.30 7.17
C ILE A 42 -15.46 -18.89 7.49
N VAL A 43 -15.54 -18.47 8.76
CA VAL A 43 -15.06 -17.14 9.19
C VAL A 43 -13.58 -16.99 8.88
N LEU A 44 -12.75 -18.00 9.16
CA LEU A 44 -11.32 -17.95 8.83
C LEU A 44 -11.08 -17.79 7.32
N VAL A 45 -11.81 -18.52 6.48
CA VAL A 45 -11.71 -18.37 5.01
C VAL A 45 -12.11 -16.95 4.59
N VAL A 46 -13.23 -16.46 5.10
CA VAL A 46 -13.72 -15.11 4.77
C VAL A 46 -12.72 -14.03 5.21
N LEU A 47 -12.14 -14.15 6.40
CA LEU A 47 -11.11 -13.22 6.87
C LEU A 47 -9.89 -13.20 5.95
N THR A 48 -9.40 -14.38 5.53
CA THR A 48 -8.27 -14.46 4.58
C THR A 48 -8.60 -13.79 3.24
N LEU A 49 -9.82 -13.96 2.72
CA LEU A 49 -10.25 -13.32 1.47
C LEU A 49 -10.43 -11.81 1.60
N LEU A 50 -10.75 -11.32 2.80
CA LEU A 50 -10.97 -9.89 3.08
C LEU A 50 -9.71 -9.17 3.58
N THR A 51 -8.52 -9.80 3.54
CA THR A 51 -7.28 -9.20 4.06
C THR A 51 -7.04 -7.79 3.51
N ASN A 52 -7.11 -7.60 2.19
CA ASN A 52 -6.91 -6.27 1.58
C ASN A 52 -7.96 -5.25 2.07
N THR A 53 -9.22 -5.67 2.19
CA THR A 53 -10.29 -4.81 2.71
C THR A 53 -10.07 -4.46 4.19
N ILE A 54 -9.58 -5.40 5.00
CA ILE A 54 -9.25 -5.14 6.41
C ILE A 54 -8.12 -4.12 6.51
N ASP A 55 -7.08 -4.26 5.70
CA ASP A 55 -5.96 -3.31 5.63
C ASP A 55 -6.43 -1.92 5.17
N GLU A 56 -7.36 -1.87 4.21
CA GLU A 56 -7.98 -0.64 3.73
C GLU A 56 -8.57 0.19 4.88
N PHE A 57 -9.30 -0.48 5.78
CA PHE A 57 -9.97 0.16 6.91
C PHE A 57 -9.10 0.33 8.17
N SER A 58 -7.99 -0.40 8.29
CA SER A 58 -7.20 -0.45 9.51
C SER A 58 -5.95 0.43 9.52
N ILE A 59 -5.62 1.08 8.39
CA ILE A 59 -4.48 2.01 8.34
C ILE A 59 -4.61 3.11 9.40
N SER A 60 -3.53 3.34 10.14
CA SER A 60 -3.46 4.39 11.15
C SER A 60 -2.53 5.53 10.74
N LYS A 61 -2.68 6.69 11.39
CA LYS A 61 -1.74 7.81 11.24
C LYS A 61 -0.30 7.41 11.57
N LYS A 62 -0.12 6.50 12.53
CA LYS A 62 1.21 6.04 12.93
C LYS A 62 1.90 5.27 11.81
N ASP A 63 1.15 4.43 11.09
CA ASP A 63 1.69 3.62 9.99
C ASP A 63 2.19 4.53 8.87
N ILE A 64 1.39 5.54 8.50
CA ILE A 64 1.77 6.56 7.51
C ILE A 64 3.02 7.33 7.95
N LEU A 65 3.11 7.74 9.22
CA LEU A 65 4.31 8.44 9.72
C LEU A 65 5.57 7.56 9.68
N LEU A 66 5.44 6.25 9.93
CA LEU A 66 6.55 5.32 9.80
C LEU A 66 6.99 5.19 8.33
N ASP A 67 6.03 5.08 7.42
CA ASP A 67 6.30 4.98 5.98
C ASP A 67 6.97 6.25 5.43
N LEU A 68 6.44 7.43 5.77
CA LEU A 68 7.01 8.73 5.34
C LEU A 68 8.44 8.93 5.87
N LYS A 69 8.77 8.36 7.03
CA LYS A 69 10.12 8.43 7.58
C LYS A 69 11.15 7.72 6.70
N HIS A 70 10.75 6.68 5.94
CA HIS A 70 11.64 5.98 5.02
C HIS A 70 12.05 6.81 3.79
N ILE A 71 11.33 7.90 3.51
CA ILE A 71 11.64 8.88 2.45
C ILE A 71 12.07 10.23 3.03
N ASP A 72 12.52 10.25 4.29
CA ASP A 72 12.96 11.46 5.00
C ASP A 72 11.90 12.59 4.99
N ILE A 73 10.63 12.21 5.14
CA ILE A 73 9.52 13.15 5.28
C ILE A 73 8.92 13.02 6.68
N GLU A 74 8.90 14.14 7.39
CA GLU A 74 8.23 14.27 8.68
C GLU A 74 7.02 15.20 8.50
N LEU A 75 5.88 14.90 9.12
CA LEU A 75 4.73 15.82 9.23
C LEU A 75 4.75 16.44 10.62
N LYS A 76 4.69 17.78 10.71
CA LYS A 76 4.79 18.50 11.98
C LYS A 76 3.42 18.86 12.55
N ASP A 77 2.45 19.05 11.68
CA ASP A 77 1.07 19.33 12.06
C ASP A 77 0.21 18.06 11.98
N ASP A 78 -0.99 18.09 12.56
CA ASP A 78 -1.93 16.98 12.42
C ASP A 78 -2.43 16.86 10.98
N PHE A 79 -2.68 15.63 10.54
CA PHE A 79 -3.19 15.32 9.21
C PHE A 79 -4.40 14.39 9.29
N LYS A 80 -5.18 14.32 8.21
CA LYS A 80 -6.35 13.45 8.11
C LYS A 80 -6.18 12.49 6.96
N ILE A 81 -6.38 11.20 7.21
CA ILE A 81 -6.51 10.19 6.16
C ILE A 81 -7.87 10.40 5.48
N THR A 82 -7.86 10.76 4.20
CA THR A 82 -9.08 11.02 3.42
C THR A 82 -9.47 9.82 2.59
N ASN A 83 -8.50 9.03 2.15
CA ASN A 83 -8.73 7.80 1.41
C ASN A 83 -7.59 6.81 1.67
N ASN A 84 -7.90 5.52 1.60
CA ASN A 84 -6.92 4.44 1.58
C ASN A 84 -7.51 3.32 0.73
N ASN A 85 -6.72 2.76 -0.17
CA ASN A 85 -7.11 1.68 -1.05
C ASN A 85 -5.99 0.64 -1.08
N VAL A 86 -6.31 -0.64 -0.91
CA VAL A 86 -5.33 -1.73 -0.90
C VAL A 86 -5.74 -2.78 -1.93
N THR A 87 -4.87 -3.01 -2.90
CA THR A 87 -5.12 -3.90 -4.04
C THR A 87 -3.89 -4.76 -4.35
N GLY A 88 -4.04 -5.65 -5.33
CA GLY A 88 -2.95 -6.48 -5.83
C GLY A 88 -2.80 -7.82 -5.10
N MET A 89 -2.38 -8.83 -5.88
CA MET A 89 -1.92 -10.17 -5.48
C MET A 89 -1.08 -10.74 -6.64
N PRO A 90 0.18 -11.22 -6.45
CA PRO A 90 0.92 -11.30 -5.18
C PRO A 90 1.45 -9.96 -4.68
N GLU A 91 1.74 -9.02 -5.57
CA GLU A 91 2.27 -7.70 -5.23
C GLU A 91 1.18 -6.90 -4.52
N ARG A 92 1.48 -6.35 -3.34
CA ARG A 92 0.52 -5.58 -2.54
C ARG A 92 0.72 -4.10 -2.85
N ILE A 93 -0.32 -3.45 -3.38
CA ILE A 93 -0.34 -2.04 -3.74
C ILE A 93 -1.28 -1.31 -2.79
N GLN A 94 -0.74 -0.38 -2.01
CA GLN A 94 -1.49 0.46 -1.09
C GLN A 94 -1.39 1.91 -1.53
N GLU A 95 -2.53 2.56 -1.72
CA GLU A 95 -2.65 3.97 -2.12
C GLU A 95 -3.41 4.72 -1.04
N THR A 96 -2.76 5.70 -0.40
CA THR A 96 -3.34 6.49 0.67
C THR A 96 -3.32 7.96 0.31
N GLU A 97 -4.45 8.63 0.50
CA GLU A 97 -4.54 10.09 0.40
C GLU A 97 -4.65 10.69 1.80
N ILE A 98 -3.80 11.67 2.08
CA ILE A 98 -3.82 12.41 3.33
C ILE A 98 -3.96 13.92 3.09
N GLN A 99 -4.82 14.54 3.88
CA GLN A 99 -4.96 15.98 3.96
C GLN A 99 -3.99 16.52 5.02
N ILE A 100 -3.06 17.38 4.60
CA ILE A 100 -2.05 18.00 5.47
C ILE A 100 -2.28 19.51 5.60
N SER A 101 -1.53 20.14 6.51
CA SER A 101 -1.53 21.60 6.63
C SER A 101 -0.81 22.24 5.43
N LYS A 102 -1.19 23.47 5.08
CA LYS A 102 -0.49 24.26 4.05
C LYS A 102 0.99 24.45 4.42
N LYS A 103 1.29 24.62 5.71
CA LYS A 103 2.64 24.81 6.22
C LYS A 103 3.52 23.57 5.99
N ASP A 104 3.00 22.37 6.25
CA ASP A 104 3.71 21.13 5.96
C ASP A 104 3.87 20.93 4.46
N LYS A 105 2.86 21.26 3.65
CA LYS A 105 2.96 21.19 2.19
C LYS A 105 4.10 22.07 1.68
N ASP A 106 4.08 23.35 2.03
CA ASP A 106 5.06 24.33 1.55
C ASP A 106 6.48 23.94 2.02
N ARG A 107 6.61 23.42 3.25
CA ARG A 107 7.89 22.91 3.77
C ARG A 107 8.39 21.71 2.97
N ILE A 108 7.56 20.70 2.74
CA ILE A 108 7.98 19.49 2.02
C ILE A 108 8.33 19.82 0.57
N ILE A 109 7.53 20.66 -0.11
CA ILE A 109 7.85 21.12 -1.47
C ILE A 109 9.22 21.81 -1.50
N ASN A 110 9.52 22.65 -0.50
CA ASN A 110 10.82 23.30 -0.37
C ASN A 110 11.94 22.27 -0.10
N GLU A 111 11.71 21.25 0.71
CA GLU A 111 12.68 20.18 0.96
C GLU A 111 12.97 19.37 -0.33
N ILE A 112 11.95 19.01 -1.10
CA ILE A 112 12.08 18.32 -2.40
C ILE A 112 12.84 19.20 -3.39
N SER A 113 12.43 20.46 -3.56
CA SER A 113 12.98 21.37 -4.57
C SER A 113 14.44 21.76 -4.31
N ASN A 114 14.84 21.84 -3.03
CA ASN A 114 16.22 22.16 -2.64
C ASN A 114 17.11 20.93 -2.47
N SER A 115 16.59 19.72 -2.75
CA SER A 115 17.39 18.50 -2.67
C SER A 115 18.47 18.48 -3.77
N PRO A 116 19.70 18.00 -3.49
CA PRO A 116 20.80 18.02 -4.47
C PRO A 116 20.53 17.26 -5.77
N ASN A 117 19.61 16.30 -5.73
CA ASN A 117 19.23 15.45 -6.86
C ASN A 117 17.85 15.83 -7.43
N PHE A 118 17.36 17.03 -7.15
CA PHE A 118 16.09 17.52 -7.68
C PHE A 118 16.14 17.66 -9.20
N LYS A 119 15.13 17.13 -9.88
CA LYS A 119 14.93 17.28 -11.33
C LYS A 119 13.55 17.90 -11.63
N SER A 120 13.43 18.59 -12.75
CA SER A 120 12.14 19.12 -13.21
C SER A 120 11.88 18.59 -14.60
N PHE A 121 10.71 17.98 -14.79
CA PHE A 121 10.25 17.41 -16.04
C PHE A 121 9.01 18.17 -16.52
N ALA A 122 8.99 18.54 -17.80
CA ALA A 122 7.85 19.25 -18.39
C ALA A 122 6.76 18.31 -18.91
N ASN A 123 7.10 17.04 -19.18
CA ASN A 123 6.20 16.06 -19.78
C ASN A 123 6.70 14.62 -19.56
N GLU A 124 5.85 13.65 -19.90
CA GLU A 124 6.09 12.22 -19.72
C GLU A 124 7.27 11.72 -20.56
N SER A 125 7.50 12.29 -21.73
CA SER A 125 8.64 11.94 -22.59
C SER A 125 9.96 12.30 -21.91
N GLU A 126 10.05 13.48 -21.28
CA GLU A 126 11.25 13.87 -20.53
C GLU A 126 11.49 12.97 -19.32
N LEU A 127 10.43 12.58 -18.61
CA LEU A 127 10.54 11.67 -17.46
C LEU A 127 10.97 10.26 -17.88
N SER A 128 10.41 9.75 -18.98
CA SER A 128 10.66 8.38 -19.48
C SER A 128 12.05 8.22 -20.11
N ASN A 129 12.62 9.30 -20.65
CA ASN A 129 13.95 9.29 -21.26
C ASN A 129 15.07 9.54 -20.24
N ASP A 130 14.75 9.76 -18.96
CA ASP A 130 15.75 10.01 -17.92
C ASP A 130 16.37 8.69 -17.44
N THR A 131 17.69 8.55 -17.59
CA THR A 131 18.38 7.30 -17.23
C THR A 131 18.50 7.07 -15.71
N ASP A 132 18.29 8.12 -14.91
CA ASP A 132 18.21 7.95 -13.46
C ASP A 132 16.82 7.46 -13.02
N THR A 133 15.77 7.69 -13.81
CA THR A 133 14.43 7.16 -13.52
C THR A 133 14.34 5.66 -13.82
N GLU A 134 15.08 5.12 -14.80
CA GLU A 134 15.15 3.67 -15.01
C GLU A 134 15.73 2.90 -13.79
N GLN A 135 16.46 3.57 -12.88
CA GLN A 135 17.00 2.95 -11.65
C GLN A 135 16.01 2.91 -10.47
N PHE A 136 14.82 3.52 -10.60
CA PHE A 136 13.80 3.59 -9.53
C PHE A 136 13.40 2.23 -8.95
N GLY A 137 13.48 1.16 -9.75
CA GLY A 137 13.07 -0.19 -9.32
C GLY A 137 14.12 -0.99 -8.54
N THR A 138 15.35 -0.49 -8.40
CA THR A 138 16.46 -1.30 -7.84
C THR A 138 17.42 -0.55 -6.92
N SER A 139 17.36 0.79 -6.89
CA SER A 139 18.29 1.62 -6.13
C SER A 139 17.65 2.20 -4.88
N GLY A 140 18.29 2.02 -3.73
CA GLY A 140 17.89 2.63 -2.44
C GLY A 140 18.09 4.13 -2.33
N LYS A 141 18.26 4.82 -3.46
CA LYS A 141 18.38 6.27 -3.51
C LYS A 141 16.99 6.89 -3.44
N ILE A 142 16.89 7.99 -2.70
CA ILE A 142 15.73 8.87 -2.77
C ILE A 142 15.86 9.68 -4.04
N PHE A 143 14.77 9.84 -4.76
CA PHE A 143 14.66 10.68 -5.94
C PHE A 143 13.66 11.79 -5.70
N ASN A 144 13.98 12.98 -6.18
CA ASN A 144 13.18 14.19 -5.99
C ASN A 144 12.91 14.80 -7.35
N PHE A 145 11.66 15.03 -7.70
CA PHE A 145 11.37 15.73 -8.95
C PHE A 145 10.09 16.55 -8.92
N LYS A 146 9.97 17.43 -9.90
CA LYS A 146 8.73 18.12 -10.24
C LYS A 146 8.21 17.60 -11.58
N TYR A 147 6.95 17.22 -11.59
CA TYR A 147 6.14 17.01 -12.79
C TYR A 147 5.11 18.16 -12.85
N PRO A 148 4.52 18.52 -14.01
CA PRO A 148 3.81 19.81 -14.16
C PRO A 148 2.78 20.15 -13.09
N GLU A 149 2.11 19.16 -12.50
CA GLU A 149 1.05 19.35 -11.49
C GLU A 149 1.46 18.99 -10.05
N PHE A 150 2.61 18.35 -9.86
CA PHE A 150 3.00 17.83 -8.54
C PHE A 150 4.52 17.74 -8.33
N TYR A 151 4.92 17.76 -7.07
CA TYR A 151 6.25 17.36 -6.61
C TYR A 151 6.22 15.90 -6.19
N SER A 152 7.24 15.14 -6.56
CA SER A 152 7.39 13.74 -6.19
C SER A 152 8.64 13.52 -5.36
N ARG A 153 8.53 12.63 -4.38
CA ARG A 153 9.66 11.99 -3.70
C ARG A 153 9.46 10.49 -3.65
N GLU A 154 10.46 9.75 -4.11
CA GLU A 154 10.33 8.30 -4.34
C GLU A 154 11.57 7.55 -3.87
N THR A 155 11.40 6.30 -3.42
CA THR A 155 12.52 5.40 -3.06
C THR A 155 12.15 3.93 -3.24
N TYR A 156 13.16 3.09 -3.34
CA TYR A 156 13.03 1.63 -3.26
C TYR A 156 13.88 1.09 -2.10
N THR A 157 13.25 0.56 -1.07
CA THR A 157 13.95 0.08 0.13
C THR A 157 13.33 -1.19 0.67
N LYS A 158 13.99 -1.83 1.65
CA LYS A 158 13.45 -3.03 2.29
C LYS A 158 12.71 -2.64 3.57
N ILE A 159 11.40 -2.85 3.61
CA ILE A 159 10.54 -2.59 4.77
C ILE A 159 9.95 -3.93 5.22
N ASP A 160 10.12 -4.27 6.51
CA ASP A 160 9.59 -5.51 7.10
C ASP A 160 9.94 -6.80 6.34
N SER A 161 11.12 -6.82 5.73
CA SER A 161 11.64 -7.90 4.88
C SER A 161 11.12 -7.97 3.44
N PHE A 162 10.23 -7.08 3.05
CA PHE A 162 9.74 -6.93 1.69
C PHE A 162 10.51 -5.84 0.96
N PRO A 163 10.94 -6.06 -0.29
CA PRO A 163 11.32 -4.95 -1.16
C PRO A 163 10.09 -4.09 -1.41
N THR A 164 10.23 -2.78 -1.19
CA THR A 164 9.12 -1.85 -1.15
C THR A 164 9.46 -0.59 -1.92
N ARG A 165 8.58 -0.21 -2.85
CA ARG A 165 8.62 1.10 -3.50
C ARG A 165 7.68 2.04 -2.76
N LEU A 166 8.19 3.20 -2.37
CA LEU A 166 7.39 4.26 -1.78
C LEU A 166 7.37 5.45 -2.74
N PHE A 167 6.17 5.95 -3.01
CA PHE A 167 5.93 7.13 -3.83
C PHE A 167 5.18 8.16 -3.02
N LEU A 168 5.60 9.41 -3.09
CA LEU A 168 4.95 10.54 -2.45
C LEU A 168 4.72 11.63 -3.49
N SER A 169 3.46 11.95 -3.78
CA SER A 169 3.09 13.02 -4.69
C SER A 169 2.35 14.14 -3.94
N ILE A 170 2.78 15.38 -4.15
CA ILE A 170 2.22 16.59 -3.54
C ILE A 170 1.75 17.52 -4.65
N TYR A 171 0.44 17.72 -4.74
CA TYR A 171 -0.16 18.50 -5.81
C TYR A 171 -0.15 20.00 -5.52
N ASP A 172 0.06 20.80 -6.56
CA ASP A 172 0.13 22.26 -6.43
C ASP A 172 -1.22 22.87 -6.01
N ASN A 173 -2.33 22.29 -6.47
CA ASN A 173 -3.68 22.83 -6.32
C ASN A 173 -4.40 22.42 -5.02
N SER A 174 -3.84 21.53 -4.21
CA SER A 174 -4.48 21.00 -3.01
C SER A 174 -3.48 20.85 -1.87
N ASN A 175 -3.96 20.77 -0.62
CA ASN A 175 -3.12 20.41 0.53
C ASN A 175 -3.16 18.90 0.77
N THR A 176 -3.24 18.13 -0.31
CA THR A 176 -3.36 16.67 -0.28
C THR A 176 -2.06 16.06 -0.75
N ILE A 177 -1.60 15.08 0.02
CA ILE A 177 -0.51 14.18 -0.36
C ILE A 177 -1.13 12.86 -0.79
N LYS A 178 -0.68 12.34 -1.93
CA LYS A 178 -0.89 10.96 -2.31
C LYS A 178 0.38 10.18 -2.02
N TYR A 179 0.22 9.11 -1.27
CA TYR A 179 1.29 8.21 -0.89
C TYR A 179 0.95 6.82 -1.42
N GLN A 180 1.89 6.17 -2.10
CA GLN A 180 1.73 4.81 -2.59
C GLN A 180 2.86 3.92 -2.07
N ARG A 181 2.51 2.71 -1.64
CA ARG A 181 3.42 1.66 -1.19
C ARG A 181 3.17 0.40 -1.98
N ILE A 182 4.20 -0.08 -2.66
CA ILE A 182 4.16 -1.31 -3.46
C ILE A 182 5.14 -2.29 -2.84
N GLU A 183 4.66 -3.43 -2.37
CA GLU A 183 5.47 -4.52 -1.83
C GLU A 183 5.57 -5.66 -2.85
N ASP A 184 6.82 -5.99 -3.21
CA ASP A 184 7.18 -7.02 -4.19
C ASP A 184 7.40 -8.40 -3.54
#